data_AF-A0A642UQD3-F1
#
_entry.id   AF-A0A642UQD3-F1
#
_cell.length_a   1.000
_cell.length_b   1.000
_cell.length_c   1.000
_cell.angle_alpha   90.00
_cell.angle_beta   90.00
_cell.angle_gamma   90.00
#
_symmetry.space_group_name_H-M   'P 1'
#
loop_
_entity.id
_entity.type
_entity.pdbx_description
1 polymer ?
#
loop_
_entity_poly.entity_id
_entity_poly.type
_entity_poly.pdbx_seq_one_letter_code
_entity_poly.pdbx_strand_id
1 'polypeptide(L)'
;MHIQHPLVNFLKKGGAEKLEELNREVEESPIFVFVHGLGGQMSNFEPLMGLLSQCSEVMSIDLPGFGISRRQRGRSITDYSTEEQAKLESSWRSMSWEDFETDKLVELLQAWVNQRVPSNKKIVLIGHSMGTHLVIKLAAKLEENKVEGMILLSPPPLAENNTSVKVHLPLTIKLFSYVPKVFDIFRVWDRIKGLRSHSVLRQLTSTTSLSTRLRQFRWNLDVDSPVVLRYMQGFRKATYDELALATSRYNDSGSTPNTTNQKTLILCGADDVITPSKYSRQAAEWLNTRARREISTFIEILQAGHSLLLNKPEFVSGTVLDHIERHYPERLHLSPTWVLSVKAKISGDKWGLKNEEKWRRTQSISRNITRRVGNAVEYAPLLAMKTLKEGDCDHSPQVLEARFYEEPNTAPVEGVLVAVIDISSDVPVYNPSSFQRVKYVKCPTVSKVVPDRAAIRRFIAIVDDLLETSSDVNAPLIAVHCHYGQNRTIFCCCCYLIERLGWTIEEAIEAFAVAKPPGIKHPHFIDALYVRYEDR
;
A
#
# COMPACT_ATOMS: atom_id res chain seq x y z
N MET A 1 16.28 -11.21 -7.15
CA MET A 1 15.85 -10.08 -7.99
C MET A 1 16.34 -8.78 -7.35
N HIS A 2 16.75 -7.80 -8.14
CA HIS A 2 17.27 -6.52 -7.66
C HIS A 2 16.78 -5.40 -8.60
N ILE A 3 16.02 -4.46 -8.06
CA ILE A 3 15.57 -3.24 -8.75
C ILE A 3 16.36 -2.08 -8.16
N GLN A 4 17.15 -1.40 -8.99
CA GLN A 4 17.94 -0.25 -8.59
C GLN A 4 17.04 0.94 -8.22
N HIS A 5 17.54 1.82 -7.36
CA HIS A 5 16.85 3.06 -7.01
C HIS A 5 16.49 3.87 -8.27
N PRO A 6 15.25 4.39 -8.40
CA PRO A 6 14.73 4.99 -9.63
C PRO A 6 15.49 6.26 -10.07
N LEU A 7 16.21 6.91 -9.17
CA LEU A 7 17.05 8.08 -9.46
C LEU A 7 18.46 7.74 -9.96
N VAL A 8 18.96 6.51 -9.80
CA VAL A 8 20.35 6.14 -10.17
C VAL A 8 20.63 6.41 -11.64
N ASN A 9 19.67 6.11 -12.53
CA ASN A 9 19.83 6.37 -13.97
C ASN A 9 19.67 7.85 -14.34
N PHE A 10 18.97 8.65 -13.51
CA PHE A 10 18.83 10.10 -13.70
C PHE A 10 20.09 10.84 -13.24
N LEU A 11 20.69 10.39 -12.13
CA LEU A 11 21.96 10.91 -11.61
C LEU A 11 23.07 10.79 -12.66
N LYS A 12 23.19 9.64 -13.33
CA LYS A 12 24.16 9.45 -14.43
C LYS A 12 24.03 10.44 -15.60
N LYS A 13 22.92 11.17 -15.71
CA LYS A 13 22.64 12.12 -16.82
C LYS A 13 22.67 13.60 -16.42
N GLY A 14 22.77 13.94 -15.13
CA GLY A 14 22.73 15.33 -14.65
C GLY A 14 24.11 15.99 -14.51
N GLY A 15 24.17 17.33 -14.46
CA GLY A 15 25.40 18.12 -14.28
C GLY A 15 25.93 18.14 -12.83
N ALA A 16 27.24 18.37 -12.67
CA ALA A 16 28.06 17.95 -11.52
C ALA A 16 27.68 18.49 -10.12
N GLU A 17 27.40 19.78 -9.92
CA GLU A 17 27.28 20.35 -8.56
C GLU A 17 25.97 20.03 -7.82
N LYS A 18 24.82 20.02 -8.50
CA LYS A 18 23.52 19.64 -7.87
C LYS A 18 23.40 18.13 -7.64
N LEU A 19 24.38 17.35 -8.09
CA LEU A 19 24.36 15.91 -8.07
C LEU A 19 24.94 15.32 -6.78
N GLU A 20 25.85 16.03 -6.10
CA GLU A 20 26.56 15.47 -4.93
C GLU A 20 25.64 15.29 -3.72
N GLU A 21 24.84 16.31 -3.38
CA GLU A 21 23.88 16.22 -2.27
C GLU A 21 22.82 15.15 -2.55
N LEU A 22 22.28 15.10 -3.77
CA LEU A 22 21.30 14.10 -4.17
C LEU A 22 21.90 12.69 -4.23
N ASN A 23 23.17 12.54 -4.65
CA ASN A 23 23.88 11.27 -4.60
C ASN A 23 23.97 10.78 -3.15
N ARG A 24 24.32 11.66 -2.21
CA ARG A 24 24.37 11.33 -0.78
C ARG A 24 22.99 10.90 -0.25
N GLU A 25 21.92 11.64 -0.58
CA GLU A 25 20.54 11.27 -0.21
C GLU A 25 20.13 9.89 -0.75
N VAL A 26 20.44 9.62 -2.02
CA VAL A 26 20.18 8.31 -2.65
C VAL A 26 21.06 7.22 -2.05
N GLU A 27 22.28 7.52 -1.63
CA GLU A 27 23.19 6.60 -0.93
C GLU A 27 22.71 6.28 0.49
N GLU A 28 22.17 7.25 1.21
CA GLU A 28 21.59 7.04 2.55
C GLU A 28 20.26 6.28 2.52
N SER A 29 19.50 6.37 1.42
CA SER A 29 18.22 5.66 1.27
C SER A 29 18.38 4.12 1.41
N PRO A 30 17.57 3.46 2.26
CA PRO A 30 17.73 2.05 2.60
C PRO A 30 17.16 1.13 1.54
N ILE A 31 17.72 -0.08 1.44
CA ILE A 31 17.26 -1.11 0.51
C ILE A 31 16.13 -1.92 1.17
N PHE A 32 14.98 -2.05 0.49
CA PHE A 32 13.91 -2.94 0.93
C PHE A 32 14.22 -4.39 0.54
N VAL A 33 14.35 -5.27 1.53
CA VAL A 33 14.70 -6.68 1.36
C VAL A 33 13.51 -7.57 1.69
N PHE A 34 13.03 -8.33 0.71
CA PHE A 34 11.83 -9.17 0.81
C PHE A 34 12.16 -10.66 0.96
N VAL A 35 11.58 -11.29 1.99
CA VAL A 35 11.74 -12.71 2.31
C VAL A 35 10.37 -13.38 2.44
N HIS A 36 10.07 -14.30 1.53
CA HIS A 36 8.76 -14.98 1.50
C HIS A 36 8.66 -16.12 2.52
N GLY A 37 7.43 -16.58 2.77
CA GLY A 37 7.15 -17.72 3.65
C GLY A 37 7.11 -19.07 2.95
N LEU A 38 6.74 -20.11 3.69
CA LEU A 38 6.65 -21.49 3.21
C LEU A 38 5.67 -21.61 2.03
N GLY A 39 6.13 -22.15 0.91
CA GLY A 39 5.30 -22.28 -0.29
C GLY A 39 5.03 -20.96 -1.04
N GLY A 40 5.67 -19.87 -0.62
CA GLY A 40 5.68 -18.60 -1.33
C GLY A 40 6.85 -18.47 -2.30
N GLN A 41 6.97 -17.28 -2.89
CA GLN A 41 8.00 -16.85 -3.83
C GLN A 41 7.96 -15.31 -3.96
N MET A 42 8.93 -14.71 -4.65
CA MET A 42 9.05 -13.25 -4.78
C MET A 42 7.80 -12.60 -5.38
N SER A 43 7.09 -13.29 -6.29
CA SER A 43 5.87 -12.75 -6.92
C SER A 43 4.71 -12.56 -5.94
N ASN A 44 4.78 -13.12 -4.72
CA ASN A 44 3.84 -12.81 -3.64
C ASN A 44 3.91 -11.34 -3.20
N PHE A 45 5.05 -10.68 -3.43
CA PHE A 45 5.30 -9.28 -3.05
C PHE A 45 5.18 -8.32 -4.22
N GLU A 46 4.84 -8.78 -5.43
CA GLU A 46 4.82 -7.98 -6.66
C GLU A 46 4.14 -6.60 -6.50
N PRO A 47 2.92 -6.47 -5.90
CA PRO A 47 2.27 -5.18 -5.74
C PRO A 47 3.07 -4.20 -4.85
N LEU A 48 3.59 -4.69 -3.72
CA LEU A 48 4.34 -3.87 -2.77
C LEU A 48 5.72 -3.49 -3.32
N MET A 49 6.39 -4.42 -4.00
CA MET A 49 7.66 -4.14 -4.68
C MET A 49 7.46 -3.12 -5.82
N GLY A 50 6.36 -3.23 -6.57
CA GLY A 50 5.99 -2.28 -7.62
C GLY A 50 5.80 -0.86 -7.08
N LEU A 51 5.22 -0.72 -5.88
CA LEU A 51 5.08 0.57 -5.19
C LEU A 51 6.41 1.08 -4.64
N LEU A 52 7.12 0.28 -3.82
CA LEU A 52 8.34 0.74 -3.14
C LEU A 52 9.51 0.98 -4.10
N SER A 53 9.55 0.29 -5.24
CA SER A 53 10.56 0.57 -6.28
C SER A 53 10.41 1.95 -6.95
N GLN A 54 9.28 2.66 -6.71
CA GLN A 54 9.11 4.05 -7.14
C GLN A 54 9.87 5.04 -6.25
N CYS A 55 10.25 4.64 -5.03
CA CYS A 55 10.93 5.52 -4.07
C CYS A 55 12.24 4.98 -3.50
N SER A 56 12.53 3.68 -3.64
CA SER A 56 13.80 3.12 -3.17
C SER A 56 14.27 1.91 -3.98
N GLU A 57 15.46 1.43 -3.63
CA GLU A 57 16.05 0.19 -4.11
C GLU A 57 15.38 -1.02 -3.46
N VAL A 58 15.11 -2.06 -4.25
CA VAL A 58 14.39 -3.26 -3.81
C VAL A 58 15.20 -4.50 -4.15
N MET A 59 15.36 -5.38 -3.17
CA MET A 59 15.93 -6.71 -3.37
C MET A 59 14.98 -7.80 -2.84
N SER A 60 14.86 -8.90 -3.57
CA SER A 60 14.06 -10.05 -3.16
C SER A 60 14.78 -11.34 -3.49
N ILE A 61 14.64 -12.32 -2.61
CA ILE A 61 15.23 -13.65 -2.74
C ILE A 61 14.12 -14.72 -2.71
N ASP A 62 14.19 -15.64 -3.67
CA ASP A 62 13.48 -16.90 -3.59
C ASP A 62 14.32 -17.86 -2.75
N LEU A 63 13.76 -18.32 -1.62
CA LEU A 63 14.40 -19.28 -0.73
C LEU A 63 14.68 -20.60 -1.47
N PRO A 64 15.68 -21.38 -1.04
CA PRO A 64 16.04 -22.64 -1.69
C PRO A 64 14.84 -23.55 -1.94
N GLY A 65 14.59 -23.89 -3.21
CA GLY A 65 13.48 -24.75 -3.61
C GLY A 65 12.15 -24.09 -3.93
N PHE A 66 12.07 -22.76 -3.87
CA PHE A 66 10.89 -21.99 -4.26
C PHE A 66 11.19 -21.09 -5.45
N GLY A 67 10.12 -20.64 -6.14
CA GLY A 67 10.18 -19.72 -7.27
C GLY A 67 11.24 -20.10 -8.31
N ILE A 68 12.14 -19.17 -8.64
CA ILE A 68 13.23 -19.43 -9.60
C ILE A 68 14.39 -20.22 -8.99
N SER A 69 14.49 -20.25 -7.65
CA SER A 69 15.47 -21.05 -6.91
C SER A 69 15.09 -22.52 -6.81
N ARG A 70 14.01 -22.97 -7.46
CA ARG A 70 13.58 -24.38 -7.49
C ARG A 70 14.43 -25.22 -8.43
N ARG A 71 14.48 -26.53 -8.17
CA ARG A 71 15.07 -27.48 -9.11
C ARG A 71 14.25 -27.53 -10.39
N GLN A 72 14.82 -27.07 -11.50
CA GLN A 72 14.12 -27.04 -12.77
C GLN A 72 14.07 -28.42 -13.40
N ARG A 73 12.86 -28.89 -13.75
CA ARG A 73 12.64 -30.09 -14.56
C ARG A 73 12.04 -29.66 -15.90
N GLY A 74 12.87 -29.54 -16.94
CA GLY A 74 12.44 -29.17 -18.30
C GLY A 74 12.96 -27.81 -18.76
N ARG A 75 12.18 -27.11 -19.61
CA ARG A 75 12.58 -25.83 -20.21
C ARG A 75 12.66 -24.73 -19.14
N SER A 76 13.85 -24.14 -18.99
CA SER A 76 14.07 -22.94 -18.20
C SER A 76 13.75 -21.69 -19.01
N ILE A 77 13.21 -20.67 -18.34
CA ILE A 77 13.07 -19.32 -18.90
C ILE A 77 14.42 -18.58 -18.86
N THR A 78 15.33 -19.04 -18.00
CA THR A 78 16.70 -18.52 -17.87
C THR A 78 17.65 -19.49 -18.55
N ASP A 79 18.37 -19.02 -19.56
CA ASP A 79 19.40 -19.80 -20.23
C ASP A 79 20.64 -19.90 -19.34
N TYR A 80 20.73 -20.98 -18.57
CA TYR A 80 21.94 -21.32 -17.82
C TYR A 80 22.93 -22.05 -18.74
N SER A 81 24.21 -21.68 -18.66
CA SER A 81 25.27 -22.47 -19.30
C SER A 81 25.30 -23.90 -18.74
N THR A 82 25.82 -24.85 -19.52
CA THR A 82 25.94 -26.26 -19.11
C THR A 82 26.70 -26.42 -17.78
N GLU A 83 27.72 -25.59 -17.57
CA GLU A 83 28.51 -25.57 -16.33
C GLU A 83 27.71 -25.05 -15.12
N GLU A 84 26.92 -23.99 -15.29
CA GLU A 84 26.05 -23.48 -14.24
C GLU A 84 24.95 -24.49 -13.89
N GLN A 85 24.36 -25.15 -14.89
CA GLN A 85 23.39 -26.21 -14.66
C GLN A 85 24.00 -27.38 -13.87
N ALA A 86 25.23 -27.79 -14.21
CA ALA A 86 25.94 -28.83 -13.49
C ALA A 86 26.24 -28.43 -12.03
N LYS A 87 26.64 -27.17 -11.79
CA LYS A 87 26.86 -26.61 -10.44
C LYS A 87 25.57 -26.53 -9.63
N LEU A 88 24.46 -26.12 -10.25
CA LEU A 88 23.16 -26.09 -9.60
C LEU A 88 22.72 -27.50 -9.22
N GLU A 89 22.78 -28.46 -10.15
CA GLU A 89 22.42 -29.85 -9.89
C GLU A 89 23.32 -30.51 -8.82
N SER A 90 24.62 -30.24 -8.81
CA SER A 90 25.52 -30.77 -7.78
C SER A 90 25.22 -30.16 -6.41
N SER A 91 25.00 -28.84 -6.34
CA SER A 91 24.57 -28.15 -5.12
C SER A 91 23.27 -28.75 -4.59
N TRP A 92 22.26 -28.92 -5.44
CA TRP A 92 20.98 -29.54 -5.10
C TRP A 92 21.10 -30.96 -4.55
N ARG A 93 21.99 -31.78 -5.12
CA ARG A 93 22.24 -33.16 -4.65
C ARG A 93 22.96 -33.20 -3.31
N SER A 94 23.79 -32.20 -3.03
CA SER A 94 24.51 -32.09 -1.75
C SER A 94 23.63 -31.60 -0.60
N MET A 95 22.48 -30.98 -0.87
CA MET A 95 21.60 -30.44 0.17
C MET A 95 20.92 -31.55 0.98
N SER A 96 21.26 -31.56 2.26
CA SER A 96 20.68 -32.38 3.33
C SER A 96 19.31 -31.85 3.81
N TRP A 97 18.67 -32.52 4.76
CA TRP A 97 17.44 -31.99 5.38
C TRP A 97 17.76 -30.84 6.34
N GLU A 98 18.93 -30.90 6.96
CA GLU A 98 19.46 -29.95 7.93
C GLU A 98 19.70 -28.57 7.31
N ASP A 99 20.01 -28.51 6.01
CA ASP A 99 20.21 -27.26 5.26
C ASP A 99 18.93 -26.42 5.14
N PHE A 100 17.76 -27.02 5.43
CA PHE A 100 16.46 -26.34 5.43
C PHE A 100 16.00 -25.96 6.85
N GLU A 101 16.84 -26.18 7.87
CA GLU A 101 16.57 -25.68 9.21
C GLU A 101 16.60 -24.15 9.23
N THR A 102 15.75 -23.56 10.08
CA THR A 102 15.57 -22.09 10.14
C THR A 102 16.89 -21.35 10.36
N ASP A 103 17.76 -21.85 11.23
CA ASP A 103 19.02 -21.17 11.54
C ASP A 103 20.00 -21.20 10.35
N LYS A 104 19.98 -22.28 9.54
CA LYS A 104 20.77 -22.38 8.29
C LYS A 104 20.24 -21.47 7.20
N LEU A 105 18.92 -21.34 7.08
CA LEU A 105 18.31 -20.36 6.19
C LEU A 105 18.65 -18.92 6.59
N VAL A 106 18.71 -18.63 7.90
CA VAL A 106 19.13 -17.31 8.39
C VAL A 106 20.61 -17.06 8.11
N GLU A 107 21.49 -18.06 8.29
CA GLU A 107 22.92 -17.97 7.89
C GLU A 107 23.07 -17.69 6.39
N LEU A 108 22.28 -18.36 5.54
CA LEU A 108 22.24 -18.11 4.11
C LEU A 108 21.79 -16.68 3.79
N LEU A 109 20.71 -16.20 4.43
CA LEU A 109 20.23 -14.84 4.24
C LEU A 109 21.25 -13.80 4.71
N GLN A 110 21.94 -14.05 5.83
CA GLN A 110 23.01 -13.19 6.33
C GLN A 110 24.17 -13.10 5.34
N ALA A 111 24.64 -14.25 4.84
CA ALA A 111 25.69 -14.30 3.83
C ALA A 111 25.27 -13.58 2.54
N TRP A 112 24.01 -13.78 2.11
CA TRP A 112 23.46 -13.13 0.93
C TRP A 112 23.36 -11.61 1.10
N VAL A 113 22.89 -11.12 2.25
CA VAL A 113 22.87 -9.68 2.56
C VAL A 113 24.29 -9.11 2.55
N ASN A 114 25.24 -9.75 3.24
CA ASN A 114 26.62 -9.27 3.29
C ASN A 114 27.31 -9.25 1.92
N GLN A 115 26.93 -10.15 1.00
CA GLN A 115 27.49 -10.20 -0.34
C GLN A 115 26.83 -9.20 -1.30
N ARG A 116 25.53 -8.94 -1.15
CA ARG A 116 24.73 -8.18 -2.14
C ARG A 116 24.45 -6.75 -1.72
N VAL A 117 24.42 -6.46 -0.43
CA VAL A 117 24.15 -5.13 0.12
C VAL A 117 25.48 -4.44 0.44
N PRO A 118 25.75 -3.25 -0.13
CA PRO A 118 26.93 -2.47 0.24
C PRO A 118 27.04 -2.24 1.75
N SER A 119 28.26 -2.17 2.28
CA SER A 119 28.49 -2.01 3.73
C SER A 119 27.88 -0.71 4.28
N ASN A 120 27.97 0.38 3.53
CA ASN A 120 27.39 1.69 3.87
C ASN A 120 25.86 1.72 3.79
N LYS A 121 25.24 0.85 2.99
CA LYS A 121 23.78 0.80 2.80
C LYS A 121 23.07 0.16 3.97
N LYS A 122 21.95 0.75 4.37
CA LYS A 122 21.03 0.19 5.38
C LYS A 122 19.90 -0.57 4.70
N ILE A 123 19.18 -1.39 5.47
CA ILE A 123 18.10 -2.22 4.93
C ILE A 123 16.82 -2.11 5.75
N VAL A 124 15.68 -2.26 5.09
CA VAL A 124 14.39 -2.55 5.72
C VAL A 124 14.01 -3.97 5.36
N LEU A 125 13.68 -4.79 6.36
CA LEU A 125 13.37 -6.20 6.13
C LEU A 125 11.85 -6.41 6.08
N ILE A 126 11.37 -7.04 5.02
CA ILE A 126 9.96 -7.41 4.83
C ILE A 126 9.85 -8.94 4.83
N GLY A 127 9.12 -9.47 5.80
CA GLY A 127 8.84 -10.91 5.90
C GLY A 127 7.36 -11.21 5.73
N HIS A 128 7.02 -12.33 5.07
CA HIS A 128 5.64 -12.86 5.05
C HIS A 128 5.57 -14.26 5.66
N SER A 129 4.57 -14.52 6.51
CA SER A 129 4.34 -15.83 7.13
C SER A 129 5.60 -16.36 7.82
N MET A 130 6.05 -17.58 7.53
CA MET A 130 7.33 -18.15 7.99
C MET A 130 8.52 -17.19 7.77
N GLY A 131 8.52 -16.40 6.70
CA GLY A 131 9.55 -15.41 6.39
C GLY A 131 9.67 -14.31 7.44
N THR A 132 8.62 -14.02 8.21
CA THR A 132 8.67 -13.09 9.36
C THR A 132 9.66 -13.56 10.42
N HIS A 133 9.68 -14.85 10.75
CA HIS A 133 10.63 -15.41 11.71
C HIS A 133 12.06 -15.40 11.17
N LEU A 134 12.24 -15.61 9.86
CA LEU A 134 13.55 -15.52 9.22
C LEU A 134 14.11 -14.10 9.32
N VAL A 135 13.29 -13.08 9.02
CA VAL A 135 13.75 -11.68 9.09
C VAL A 135 13.98 -11.20 10.53
N ILE A 136 13.19 -11.66 11.50
CA ILE A 136 13.43 -11.37 12.93
C ILE A 136 14.80 -11.92 13.35
N LYS A 137 15.06 -13.20 13.09
CA LYS A 137 16.33 -13.85 13.43
C LYS A 137 17.51 -13.24 12.67
N LEU A 138 17.30 -12.87 11.40
CA LEU A 138 18.31 -12.20 10.58
C LEU A 138 18.68 -10.83 11.17
N ALA A 139 17.68 -10.01 11.50
CA ALA A 139 17.90 -8.70 12.11
C ALA A 139 18.68 -8.78 13.42
N ALA A 140 18.39 -9.80 14.24
CA ALA A 140 19.13 -10.06 15.48
C ALA A 140 20.61 -10.46 15.25
N LYS A 141 20.94 -11.05 14.08
CA LYS A 141 22.30 -11.50 13.72
C LYS A 141 23.12 -10.47 12.93
N LEU A 142 22.48 -9.55 12.21
CA LEU A 142 23.18 -8.53 11.42
C LEU A 142 23.89 -7.50 12.33
N GLU A 143 24.89 -6.81 11.80
CA GLU A 143 25.60 -5.75 12.51
C GLU A 143 24.64 -4.68 13.07
N GLU A 144 24.97 -4.10 14.22
CA GLU A 144 24.16 -3.05 14.84
C GLU A 144 24.02 -1.86 13.87
N ASN A 145 22.85 -1.22 13.86
CA ASN A 145 22.50 -0.15 12.93
C ASN A 145 22.49 -0.55 11.44
N LYS A 146 22.48 -1.85 11.08
CA LYS A 146 22.30 -2.26 9.67
C LYS A 146 20.85 -2.16 9.20
N VAL A 147 19.93 -2.46 10.10
CA VAL A 147 18.50 -2.53 9.84
C VAL A 147 17.85 -1.21 10.26
N GLU A 148 17.13 -0.54 9.36
CA GLU A 148 16.34 0.65 9.67
C GLU A 148 15.02 0.27 10.35
N GLY A 149 14.39 -0.82 9.92
CA GLY A 149 13.15 -1.31 10.50
C GLY A 149 12.66 -2.62 9.87
N MET A 150 11.50 -3.10 10.33
CA MET A 150 10.92 -4.37 9.86
C MET A 150 9.43 -4.24 9.57
N ILE A 151 8.97 -4.93 8.52
CA ILE A 151 7.56 -5.08 8.17
C ILE A 151 7.22 -6.57 8.16
N LEU A 152 6.31 -6.99 9.04
CA LEU A 152 5.93 -8.38 9.27
C LEU A 152 4.50 -8.61 8.77
N LEU A 153 4.36 -9.37 7.69
CA LEU A 153 3.07 -9.69 7.07
C LEU A 153 2.58 -11.08 7.50
N SER A 154 1.44 -11.15 8.18
CA SER A 154 0.83 -12.37 8.72
C SER A 154 1.82 -13.27 9.50
N PRO A 155 2.50 -12.75 10.55
CA PRO A 155 3.44 -13.55 11.33
C PRO A 155 2.73 -14.70 12.06
N PRO A 156 3.25 -15.94 12.00
CA PRO A 156 2.86 -17.01 12.90
C PRO A 156 3.24 -16.69 14.37
N PRO A 157 2.68 -17.42 15.35
CA PRO A 157 2.98 -17.19 16.76
C PRO A 157 4.46 -17.36 17.08
N LEU A 158 5.03 -16.38 17.78
CA LEU A 158 6.38 -16.42 18.35
C LEU A 158 6.47 -17.45 19.49
N ALA A 159 7.70 -17.85 19.83
CA ALA A 159 7.96 -18.71 20.99
C ALA A 159 8.21 -17.89 22.26
N GLU A 160 7.67 -18.34 23.39
CA GLU A 160 7.74 -17.66 24.70
C GLU A 160 9.09 -17.84 25.42
N ASN A 161 9.85 -18.90 25.15
CA ASN A 161 11.11 -19.22 25.84
C ASN A 161 12.35 -18.77 25.06
N ASN A 162 13.48 -18.55 25.75
CA ASN A 162 14.81 -18.22 25.19
C ASN A 162 15.36 -19.28 24.21
N THR A 163 14.68 -20.42 24.04
CA THR A 163 15.07 -21.48 23.10
C THR A 163 14.06 -21.58 21.96
N SER A 164 14.58 -21.51 20.73
CA SER A 164 13.79 -21.67 19.51
C SER A 164 13.13 -23.05 19.48
N VAL A 165 11.82 -23.11 19.68
CA VAL A 165 11.08 -24.37 19.79
C VAL A 165 10.80 -24.96 18.40
N LYS A 166 11.08 -26.25 18.20
CA LYS A 166 10.65 -26.99 16.98
C LYS A 166 9.12 -27.04 16.99
N VAL A 167 8.49 -26.71 15.87
CA VAL A 167 7.03 -26.83 15.79
C VAL A 167 6.64 -28.30 15.92
N HIS A 168 5.65 -28.61 16.76
CA HIS A 168 5.14 -29.97 16.87
C HIS A 168 4.33 -30.31 15.61
N LEU A 169 4.93 -31.08 14.69
CA LEU A 169 4.23 -31.53 13.49
C LEU A 169 3.24 -32.65 13.82
N PRO A 170 2.01 -32.63 13.25
CA PRO A 170 1.07 -33.74 13.32
C PRO A 170 1.70 -35.06 12.85
N LEU A 171 1.27 -36.18 13.43
CA LEU A 171 1.73 -37.53 13.05
C LEU A 171 1.63 -37.79 11.54
N THR A 172 0.60 -37.25 10.89
CA THR A 172 0.40 -37.35 9.44
C THR A 172 1.52 -36.68 8.64
N ILE A 173 1.96 -35.48 9.05
CA ILE A 173 3.05 -34.78 8.37
C ILE A 173 4.39 -35.47 8.64
N LYS A 174 4.59 -36.01 9.85
CA LYS A 174 5.78 -36.83 10.15
C LYS A 174 5.85 -38.06 9.23
N LEU A 175 4.73 -38.76 9.05
CA LEU A 175 4.63 -39.90 8.12
C LEU A 175 4.94 -39.48 6.68
N PHE A 176 4.43 -38.32 6.25
CA PHE A 176 4.72 -37.73 4.93
C PHE A 176 6.20 -37.40 4.73
N SER A 177 6.92 -36.98 5.77
CA SER A 177 8.37 -36.76 5.69
C SER A 177 9.15 -38.05 5.41
N TYR A 178 8.70 -39.20 5.92
CA TYR A 178 9.32 -40.51 5.62
C TYR A 178 8.98 -41.02 4.22
N VAL A 179 7.78 -40.72 3.71
CA VAL A 179 7.34 -41.14 2.37
C VAL A 179 6.74 -39.96 1.58
N PRO A 180 7.57 -39.07 1.01
CA PRO A 180 7.11 -37.86 0.32
C PRO A 180 6.14 -38.12 -0.83
N LYS A 181 6.23 -39.27 -1.51
CA LYS A 181 5.30 -39.66 -2.58
C LYS A 181 3.84 -39.75 -2.11
N VAL A 182 3.60 -40.10 -0.84
CA VAL A 182 2.25 -40.15 -0.28
C VAL A 182 1.72 -38.72 -0.09
N PHE A 183 2.58 -37.77 0.27
CA PHE A 183 2.23 -36.36 0.34
C PHE A 183 1.89 -35.78 -1.04
N ASP A 184 2.59 -36.23 -2.09
CA ASP A 184 2.24 -35.86 -3.47
C ASP A 184 0.83 -36.33 -3.84
N ILE A 185 0.45 -37.56 -3.48
CA ILE A 185 -0.92 -38.08 -3.71
C ILE A 185 -1.94 -37.22 -2.96
N PHE A 186 -1.67 -36.89 -1.69
CA PHE A 186 -2.54 -36.00 -0.91
C PHE A 186 -2.69 -34.61 -1.56
N ARG A 187 -1.60 -34.03 -2.05
CA ARG A 187 -1.64 -32.72 -2.72
C ARG A 187 -2.34 -32.78 -4.06
N VAL A 188 -2.19 -33.87 -4.82
CA VAL A 188 -2.98 -34.09 -6.04
C VAL A 188 -4.47 -34.16 -5.69
N TRP A 189 -4.84 -34.91 -4.64
CA TRP A 189 -6.21 -34.98 -4.17
C TRP A 189 -6.80 -33.62 -3.75
N ASP A 190 -6.06 -32.82 -2.97
CA ASP A 190 -6.48 -31.45 -2.62
C ASP A 190 -6.68 -30.58 -3.87
N ARG A 191 -5.81 -30.72 -4.88
CA ARG A 191 -5.87 -29.97 -6.14
C ARG A 191 -7.03 -30.38 -7.06
N ILE A 192 -7.68 -31.53 -6.86
CA ILE A 192 -8.85 -31.95 -7.68
C ILE A 192 -9.97 -30.90 -7.62
N LYS A 193 -10.16 -30.26 -6.46
CA LYS A 193 -11.15 -29.18 -6.28
C LYS A 193 -10.74 -27.86 -6.95
N GLY A 194 -9.55 -27.80 -7.58
CA GLY A 194 -9.04 -26.66 -8.34
C GLY A 194 -9.02 -25.38 -7.51
N LEU A 195 -9.73 -24.36 -8.00
CA LEU A 195 -9.84 -23.05 -7.36
C LEU A 195 -10.64 -23.04 -6.05
N ARG A 196 -11.32 -24.14 -5.73
CA ARG A 196 -12.03 -24.38 -4.46
C ARG A 196 -11.30 -25.38 -3.56
N SER A 197 -10.03 -25.69 -3.87
CA SER A 197 -9.18 -26.52 -3.02
C SER A 197 -8.97 -25.90 -1.65
N HIS A 198 -8.77 -26.74 -0.64
CA HIS A 198 -8.61 -26.27 0.73
C HIS A 198 -7.31 -25.45 0.87
N SER A 199 -6.25 -25.80 0.12
CA SER A 199 -5.00 -25.04 0.08
C SER A 199 -5.11 -23.64 -0.54
N VAL A 200 -6.10 -23.39 -1.40
CA VAL A 200 -6.40 -22.05 -1.95
C VAL A 200 -7.29 -21.28 -0.98
N LEU A 201 -8.37 -21.90 -0.50
CA LEU A 201 -9.37 -21.20 0.32
C LEU A 201 -8.82 -20.78 1.69
N ARG A 202 -7.90 -21.52 2.30
CA ARG A 202 -7.27 -21.11 3.57
C ARG A 202 -6.36 -19.88 3.46
N GLN A 203 -5.89 -19.57 2.25
CA GLN A 203 -4.99 -18.43 1.99
C GLN A 203 -5.78 -17.13 1.75
N LEU A 204 -7.07 -17.24 1.45
CA LEU A 204 -7.91 -16.19 0.89
C LEU A 204 -9.19 -16.05 1.71
N THR A 205 -9.96 -15.00 1.46
CA THR A 205 -11.31 -14.87 2.02
C THR A 205 -12.38 -15.55 1.15
N SER A 206 -13.54 -15.79 1.75
CA SER A 206 -14.70 -16.42 1.10
C SER A 206 -15.21 -15.63 -0.13
N THR A 207 -14.99 -14.32 -0.15
CA THR A 207 -15.49 -13.37 -1.17
C THR A 207 -14.48 -13.03 -2.29
N THR A 208 -13.41 -13.81 -2.45
CA THR A 208 -12.36 -13.53 -3.45
C THR A 208 -12.74 -13.76 -4.91
N SER A 209 -12.18 -12.91 -5.79
CA SER A 209 -12.35 -12.99 -7.26
C SER A 209 -11.73 -14.26 -7.86
N LEU A 210 -12.17 -14.62 -9.08
CA LEU A 210 -11.66 -15.78 -9.81
C LEU A 210 -10.16 -15.65 -10.12
N SER A 211 -9.69 -14.47 -10.53
CA SER A 211 -8.29 -14.22 -10.88
C SER A 211 -7.36 -14.36 -9.66
N THR A 212 -7.81 -13.88 -8.50
CA THR A 212 -7.12 -14.04 -7.21
C THR A 212 -6.93 -15.52 -6.87
N ARG A 213 -8.01 -16.32 -6.97
CA ARG A 213 -7.95 -17.77 -6.71
C ARG A 213 -7.07 -18.49 -7.72
N LEU A 214 -7.12 -18.10 -8.99
CA LEU A 214 -6.27 -18.67 -10.04
C LEU A 214 -4.78 -18.41 -9.77
N ARG A 215 -4.43 -17.19 -9.36
CA ARG A 215 -3.05 -16.82 -9.03
C ARG A 215 -2.54 -17.62 -7.82
N GLN A 216 -3.34 -17.74 -6.75
CA GLN A 216 -2.99 -18.59 -5.61
C GLN A 216 -2.83 -20.06 -6.01
N PHE A 217 -3.75 -20.59 -6.83
CA PHE A 217 -3.68 -21.98 -7.27
C PHE A 217 -2.43 -22.24 -8.11
N ARG A 218 -2.06 -21.32 -9.02
CA ARG A 218 -0.82 -21.39 -9.80
C ARG A 218 0.41 -21.44 -8.89
N TRP A 219 0.47 -20.60 -7.85
CA TRP A 219 1.56 -20.68 -6.86
C TRP A 219 1.58 -22.03 -6.15
N ASN A 220 0.42 -22.58 -5.76
CA ASN A 220 0.35 -23.90 -5.13
C ASN A 220 0.84 -25.04 -6.04
N LEU A 221 0.74 -24.90 -7.36
CA LEU A 221 1.26 -25.86 -8.35
C LEU A 221 2.78 -25.80 -8.46
N ASP A 222 3.37 -24.63 -8.30
CA ASP A 222 4.82 -24.41 -8.44
C ASP A 222 5.65 -24.96 -7.25
N VAL A 223 4.98 -25.36 -6.16
CA VAL A 223 5.60 -25.78 -4.90
C VAL A 223 5.89 -27.28 -4.86
N ASP A 224 7.17 -27.64 -4.70
CA ASP A 224 7.67 -29.00 -4.54
C ASP A 224 7.40 -29.56 -3.12
N SER A 225 6.86 -30.78 -3.06
CA SER A 225 6.42 -31.43 -1.82
C SER A 225 7.58 -31.82 -0.89
N PRO A 226 8.63 -32.56 -1.34
CA PRO A 226 9.85 -32.77 -0.57
C PRO A 226 10.44 -31.49 0.03
N VAL A 227 10.51 -30.40 -0.75
CA VAL A 227 11.03 -29.12 -0.26
C VAL A 227 10.17 -28.61 0.90
N VAL A 228 8.84 -28.55 0.73
CA VAL A 228 7.94 -28.08 1.80
C VAL A 228 8.10 -28.90 3.08
N LEU A 229 8.19 -30.22 2.97
CA LEU A 229 8.35 -31.10 4.13
C LEU A 229 9.66 -30.83 4.88
N ARG A 230 10.77 -30.58 4.15
CA ARG A 230 12.06 -30.20 4.74
C ARG A 230 11.96 -28.91 5.53
N TYR A 231 11.37 -27.86 4.95
CA TYR A 231 11.14 -26.61 5.68
C TYR A 231 10.23 -26.81 6.89
N MET A 232 9.12 -27.54 6.76
CA MET A 232 8.21 -27.79 7.89
C MET A 232 8.91 -28.50 9.05
N GLN A 233 9.74 -29.50 8.75
CA GLN A 233 10.50 -30.26 9.75
C GLN A 233 11.64 -29.44 10.38
N GLY A 234 12.29 -28.59 9.59
CA GLY A 234 13.37 -27.70 10.03
C GLY A 234 12.89 -26.37 10.62
N PHE A 235 11.59 -26.07 10.60
CA PHE A 235 11.07 -24.79 11.02
C PHE A 235 11.13 -24.61 12.55
N ARG A 236 11.73 -23.50 12.96
CA ARG A 236 11.84 -23.07 14.34
C ARG A 236 11.39 -21.63 14.47
N LYS A 237 10.49 -21.40 15.41
CA LYS A 237 9.92 -20.08 15.64
C LYS A 237 10.99 -19.13 16.16
N ALA A 238 10.97 -17.91 15.65
CA ALA A 238 11.57 -16.78 16.35
C ALA A 238 10.93 -16.58 17.73
N THR A 239 11.75 -16.18 18.70
CA THR A 239 11.33 -15.90 20.07
C THR A 239 10.99 -14.41 20.23
N TYR A 240 10.28 -14.09 21.31
CA TYR A 240 10.05 -12.70 21.70
C TYR A 240 11.38 -11.96 22.02
N ASP A 241 12.36 -12.64 22.60
CA ASP A 241 13.68 -12.06 22.88
C ASP A 241 14.45 -11.75 21.59
N GLU A 242 14.38 -12.62 20.58
CA GLU A 242 14.97 -12.35 19.27
C GLU A 242 14.29 -11.17 18.57
N LEU A 243 12.96 -11.00 18.73
CA LEU A 243 12.25 -9.83 18.25
C LEU A 243 12.72 -8.56 18.99
N ALA A 244 12.81 -8.60 20.32
CA ALA A 244 13.31 -7.46 21.09
C ALA A 244 14.75 -7.10 20.69
N LEU A 245 15.64 -8.08 20.58
CA LEU A 245 17.03 -7.89 20.16
C LEU A 245 17.13 -7.33 18.74
N ALA A 246 16.30 -7.81 17.81
CA ALA A 246 16.24 -7.26 16.47
C ALA A 246 15.87 -5.77 16.47
N THR A 247 14.85 -5.39 17.24
CA THR A 247 14.39 -3.99 17.31
C THR A 247 15.36 -3.07 18.06
N SER A 248 16.08 -3.57 19.07
CA SER A 248 17.05 -2.76 19.82
C SER A 248 18.30 -2.44 19.02
N ARG A 249 18.54 -3.13 17.90
CA ARG A 249 19.71 -2.95 17.02
C ARG A 249 19.40 -2.08 15.79
N TYR A 250 18.19 -1.49 15.73
CA TYR A 250 17.81 -0.63 14.62
C TYR A 250 18.73 0.60 14.52
N ASN A 251 18.86 1.11 13.30
CA ASN A 251 19.55 2.36 13.08
C ASN A 251 18.72 3.53 13.59
N ASP A 252 19.02 4.00 14.79
CA ASP A 252 18.42 5.20 15.38
C ASP A 252 19.34 6.43 15.26
N SER A 253 20.41 6.35 14.44
CA SER A 253 21.24 7.52 14.17
C SER A 253 20.43 8.63 13.48
N GLY A 254 20.37 9.78 14.15
CA GLY A 254 19.67 10.97 13.66
C GLY A 254 18.15 10.98 13.89
N SER A 255 17.58 10.12 14.74
CA SER A 255 16.19 10.30 15.18
C SER A 255 16.07 11.59 16.00
N THR A 256 15.29 12.55 15.52
CA THR A 256 14.93 13.74 16.29
C THR A 256 13.99 13.34 17.43
N PRO A 257 13.87 14.12 18.52
CA PRO A 257 12.95 13.82 19.62
C PRO A 257 11.48 13.64 19.19
N ASN A 258 11.11 14.10 17.99
CA ASN A 258 9.75 14.08 17.45
C ASN A 258 9.48 12.97 16.41
N THR A 259 10.47 12.18 15.97
CA THR A 259 10.20 10.99 15.15
C THR A 259 9.73 9.85 16.04
N THR A 260 8.52 9.35 15.83
CA THR A 260 8.01 8.14 16.49
C THR A 260 8.92 6.95 16.15
N ASN A 261 9.55 6.30 17.14
CA ASN A 261 10.40 5.11 16.93
C ASN A 261 9.61 3.85 16.50
N GLN A 262 8.42 4.00 15.91
CA GLN A 262 7.55 2.92 15.46
C GLN A 262 8.02 2.34 14.11
N LYS A 263 9.28 1.91 14.00
CA LYS A 263 9.85 1.37 12.75
C LYS A 263 9.55 -0.12 12.53
N THR A 264 8.66 -0.71 13.34
CA THR A 264 8.18 -2.09 13.18
C THR A 264 6.69 -2.10 12.85
N LEU A 265 6.33 -2.53 11.65
CA LEU A 265 4.93 -2.70 11.25
C LEU A 265 4.54 -4.19 11.27
N ILE A 266 3.41 -4.51 11.89
CA ILE A 266 2.83 -5.86 11.88
C ILE A 266 1.43 -5.79 11.25
N LEU A 267 1.25 -6.50 10.13
CA LEU A 267 0.00 -6.55 9.38
C LEU A 267 -0.56 -7.97 9.43
N CYS A 268 -1.86 -8.12 9.66
CA CYS A 268 -2.51 -9.44 9.61
C CYS A 268 -3.97 -9.33 9.16
N GLY A 269 -4.46 -10.34 8.44
CA GLY A 269 -5.83 -10.38 7.97
C GLY A 269 -6.79 -10.81 9.09
N ALA A 270 -7.93 -10.15 9.20
CA ALA A 270 -8.96 -10.50 10.18
C ALA A 270 -9.52 -11.93 9.96
N ASP A 271 -9.52 -12.39 8.70
CA ASP A 271 -10.03 -13.71 8.31
C ASP A 271 -8.88 -14.73 8.11
N ASP A 272 -7.69 -14.44 8.62
CA ASP A 272 -6.52 -15.32 8.50
C ASP A 272 -6.67 -16.55 9.41
N VAL A 273 -7.05 -17.68 8.81
CA VAL A 273 -7.19 -18.96 9.51
C VAL A 273 -5.86 -19.70 9.71
N ILE A 274 -4.78 -19.28 9.03
CA ILE A 274 -3.46 -19.91 9.11
C ILE A 274 -2.67 -19.31 10.28
N THR A 275 -2.65 -17.99 10.35
CA THR A 275 -2.01 -17.21 11.42
C THR A 275 -3.00 -16.19 11.95
N PRO A 276 -3.92 -16.59 12.85
CA PRO A 276 -4.91 -15.70 13.41
C PRO A 276 -4.32 -14.41 13.98
N SER A 277 -4.98 -13.28 13.70
CA SER A 277 -4.53 -11.92 14.01
C SER A 277 -4.18 -11.69 15.49
N LYS A 278 -4.78 -12.46 16.41
CA LYS A 278 -4.45 -12.46 17.84
C LYS A 278 -2.95 -12.61 18.12
N TYR A 279 -2.23 -13.40 17.32
CA TYR A 279 -0.78 -13.59 17.53
C TYR A 279 0.03 -12.38 17.10
N SER A 280 -0.39 -11.73 16.00
CA SER A 280 0.20 -10.47 15.53
C SER A 280 -0.04 -9.34 16.54
N ARG A 281 -1.25 -9.27 17.09
CA ARG A 281 -1.63 -8.34 18.15
C ARG A 281 -0.79 -8.56 19.41
N GLN A 282 -0.70 -9.80 19.87
CA GLN A 282 0.12 -10.19 21.02
C GLN A 282 1.60 -9.81 20.82
N ALA A 283 2.14 -10.01 19.61
CA ALA A 283 3.51 -9.63 19.29
C ALA A 283 3.78 -8.12 19.44
N ALA A 284 2.89 -7.28 18.89
CA ALA A 284 3.02 -5.82 19.01
C ALA A 284 2.81 -5.34 20.45
N GLU A 285 1.79 -5.85 21.15
CA GLU A 285 1.50 -5.50 22.55
C GLU A 285 2.68 -5.87 23.46
N TRP A 286 3.23 -7.08 23.31
CA TRP A 286 4.40 -7.51 24.07
C TRP A 286 5.60 -6.62 23.82
N LEU A 287 5.88 -6.30 22.55
CA LEU A 287 7.03 -5.50 22.15
C LEU A 287 6.94 -4.06 22.68
N ASN A 288 5.77 -3.42 22.56
CA ASN A 288 5.52 -2.08 23.07
C ASN A 288 5.57 -2.03 24.61
N THR A 289 5.01 -3.05 25.29
CA THR A 289 5.06 -3.18 26.75
C THR A 289 6.51 -3.33 27.23
N ARG A 290 7.28 -4.20 26.57
CA ARG A 290 8.69 -4.45 26.90
C ARG A 290 9.57 -3.22 26.71
N ALA A 291 9.29 -2.42 25.69
CA ALA A 291 10.00 -1.18 25.38
C ALA A 291 9.53 0.03 26.21
N ARG A 292 8.40 -0.09 26.94
CA ARG A 292 7.74 0.99 27.68
C ARG A 292 7.40 2.21 26.81
N ARG A 293 7.27 2.01 25.51
CA ARG A 293 6.91 3.01 24.50
C ARG A 293 6.42 2.29 23.25
N GLU A 294 5.70 3.01 22.40
CA GLU A 294 5.27 2.46 21.11
C GLU A 294 6.47 2.41 20.15
N ILE A 295 6.97 1.20 19.89
CA ILE A 295 8.01 0.93 18.89
C ILE A 295 7.50 0.07 17.73
N SER A 296 6.28 -0.41 17.83
CA SER A 296 5.62 -1.19 16.79
C SER A 296 4.16 -0.80 16.62
N THR A 297 3.69 -0.90 15.39
CA THR A 297 2.29 -0.66 15.00
C THR A 297 1.68 -1.98 14.54
N PHE A 298 0.52 -2.35 15.09
CA PHE A 298 -0.26 -3.48 14.59
C PHE A 298 -1.49 -2.98 13.83
N ILE A 299 -1.71 -3.49 12.62
CA ILE A 299 -2.86 -3.16 11.79
C ILE A 299 -3.55 -4.46 11.35
N GLU A 300 -4.81 -4.59 11.74
CA GLU A 300 -5.69 -5.69 11.34
C GLU A 300 -6.44 -5.31 10.05
N ILE A 301 -6.30 -6.13 9.01
CA ILE A 301 -6.90 -5.89 7.71
C ILE A 301 -8.21 -6.65 7.62
N LEU A 302 -9.33 -5.93 7.73
CA LEU A 302 -10.66 -6.50 7.60
C LEU A 302 -10.84 -7.16 6.23
N GLN A 303 -11.57 -8.27 6.16
CA GLN A 303 -11.85 -9.00 4.91
C GLN A 303 -10.58 -9.39 4.13
N ALA A 304 -9.51 -9.77 4.84
CA ALA A 304 -8.30 -10.31 4.25
C ALA A 304 -7.91 -11.61 4.96
N GLY A 305 -7.41 -12.58 4.19
CA GLY A 305 -6.87 -13.84 4.69
C GLY A 305 -5.35 -13.77 4.83
N HIS A 306 -4.69 -14.92 4.78
CA HIS A 306 -3.24 -15.02 4.97
C HIS A 306 -2.41 -14.36 3.85
N SER A 307 -2.91 -14.38 2.62
CA SER A 307 -2.23 -13.79 1.46
C SER A 307 -2.64 -12.33 1.27
N LEU A 308 -2.26 -11.46 2.23
CA LEU A 308 -2.62 -10.04 2.29
C LEU A 308 -2.47 -9.29 0.96
N LEU A 309 -1.27 -9.34 0.35
CA LEU A 309 -0.95 -8.66 -0.90
C LEU A 309 -1.66 -9.26 -2.13
N LEU A 310 -2.24 -10.45 -2.01
CA LEU A 310 -3.09 -11.03 -3.04
C LEU A 310 -4.58 -10.69 -2.82
N ASN A 311 -5.02 -10.57 -1.56
CA ASN A 311 -6.40 -10.20 -1.23
C ASN A 311 -6.68 -8.71 -1.43
N LYS A 312 -5.81 -7.84 -0.93
CA LYS A 312 -5.98 -6.38 -0.94
C LYS A 312 -4.66 -5.68 -1.33
N PRO A 313 -4.15 -5.89 -2.56
CA PRO A 313 -2.84 -5.41 -2.98
C PRO A 313 -2.62 -3.91 -2.77
N GLU A 314 -3.58 -3.08 -3.17
CA GLU A 314 -3.50 -1.62 -3.11
C GLU A 314 -3.54 -1.11 -1.68
N PHE A 315 -4.49 -1.62 -0.88
CA PHE A 315 -4.67 -1.22 0.52
C PHE A 315 -3.46 -1.61 1.37
N VAL A 316 -2.98 -2.85 1.24
CA VAL A 316 -1.83 -3.33 2.02
C VAL A 316 -0.56 -2.58 1.61
N SER A 317 -0.34 -2.37 0.31
CA SER A 317 0.84 -1.62 -0.16
C SER A 317 0.80 -0.15 0.28
N GLY A 318 -0.36 0.50 0.18
CA GLY A 318 -0.57 1.86 0.67
C GLY A 318 -0.38 1.98 2.18
N THR A 319 -0.88 1.02 2.96
CA THR A 319 -0.68 0.97 4.42
C THR A 319 0.79 0.85 4.81
N VAL A 320 1.55 0.02 4.08
CA VAL A 320 3.00 -0.11 4.29
C VAL A 320 3.72 1.21 3.96
N LEU A 321 3.40 1.83 2.82
CA LEU A 321 4.01 3.10 2.43
C LEU A 321 3.68 4.22 3.42
N ASP A 322 2.42 4.32 3.84
CA ASP A 322 1.96 5.31 4.82
C ASP A 322 2.69 5.17 6.16
N HIS A 323 2.85 3.94 6.66
CA HIS A 323 3.66 3.67 7.85
C HIS A 323 5.12 4.12 7.67
N ILE A 324 5.73 3.82 6.51
CA ILE A 324 7.10 4.24 6.22
C ILE A 324 7.19 5.78 6.21
N GLU A 325 6.32 6.46 5.48
CA GLU A 325 6.35 7.93 5.37
C GLU A 325 6.11 8.63 6.71
N ARG A 326 5.31 8.05 7.61
CA ARG A 326 5.03 8.63 8.94
C ARG A 326 6.11 8.37 9.97
N HIS A 327 6.67 7.16 10.02
CA HIS A 327 7.49 6.71 11.16
C HIS A 327 8.98 6.65 10.86
N TYR A 328 9.39 6.67 9.58
CA TYR A 328 10.80 6.69 9.21
C TYR A 328 11.31 8.13 9.10
N PRO A 329 12.60 8.39 9.40
CA PRO A 329 13.17 9.72 9.28
C PRO A 329 13.00 10.32 7.88
N GLU A 330 12.55 11.58 7.80
CA GLU A 330 12.34 12.29 6.52
C GLU A 330 13.60 12.32 5.63
N ARG A 331 14.79 12.34 6.24
CA ARG A 331 16.09 12.28 5.55
C ARG A 331 16.30 11.04 4.68
N LEU A 332 15.56 9.94 4.92
CA LEU A 332 15.66 8.72 4.11
C LEU A 332 14.91 8.85 2.76
N HIS A 333 14.07 9.88 2.63
CA HIS A 333 13.37 10.23 1.39
C HIS A 333 12.58 9.07 0.74
N LEU A 334 11.89 8.27 1.56
CA LEU A 334 11.18 7.06 1.16
C LEU A 334 9.78 7.31 0.53
N SER A 335 9.62 8.42 -0.20
CA SER A 335 8.34 8.81 -0.82
C SER A 335 8.41 8.84 -2.34
N PRO A 336 7.45 8.23 -3.08
CA PRO A 336 7.35 8.38 -4.52
C PRO A 336 7.21 9.84 -4.96
N THR A 337 6.53 10.65 -4.14
CA THR A 337 6.32 12.09 -4.39
C THR A 337 7.65 12.84 -4.40
N TRP A 338 8.55 12.53 -3.45
CA TRP A 338 9.88 13.11 -3.42
C TRP A 338 10.68 12.74 -4.68
N VAL A 339 10.70 11.45 -5.07
CA VAL A 339 11.39 11.01 -6.30
C VAL A 339 10.86 11.71 -7.55
N LEU A 340 9.53 11.88 -7.66
CA LEU A 340 8.93 12.61 -8.77
C LEU A 340 9.35 14.09 -8.78
N SER A 341 9.41 14.72 -7.61
CA SER A 341 9.87 16.11 -7.49
C SER A 341 11.33 16.26 -7.94
N VAL A 342 12.19 15.30 -7.60
CA VAL A 342 13.59 15.28 -8.01
C VAL A 342 13.72 15.04 -9.51
N LYS A 343 12.99 14.05 -10.06
CA LYS A 343 12.95 13.79 -11.51
C LYS A 343 12.52 15.04 -12.28
N ALA A 344 11.52 15.78 -11.78
CA ALA A 344 11.07 17.01 -12.40
C ALA A 344 12.15 18.11 -12.35
N LYS A 345 12.83 18.27 -11.20
CA LYS A 345 13.96 19.20 -11.05
C LYS A 345 15.11 18.90 -12.03
N ILE A 346 15.53 17.63 -12.12
CA ILE A 346 16.63 17.20 -13.00
C ILE A 346 16.24 17.33 -14.48
N SER A 347 15.02 16.94 -14.83
CA SER A 347 14.55 16.96 -16.22
C SER A 347 14.21 18.38 -16.70
N GLY A 348 14.28 19.39 -15.83
CA GLY A 348 13.82 20.74 -16.13
C GLY A 348 12.32 20.80 -16.42
N ASP A 349 11.54 19.83 -15.95
CA ASP A 349 10.10 19.76 -16.10
C ASP A 349 9.43 20.76 -15.15
N LYS A 350 9.52 22.04 -15.55
CA LYS A 350 8.87 23.17 -14.88
C LYS A 350 7.36 22.98 -14.75
N TRP A 351 6.76 22.09 -15.54
CA TRP A 351 5.31 21.86 -15.58
C TRP A 351 4.81 21.07 -14.36
N GLY A 352 5.54 20.02 -13.92
CA GLY A 352 5.19 19.26 -12.71
C GLY A 352 5.27 20.10 -11.43
N LEU A 353 6.36 20.85 -11.26
CA LEU A 353 6.55 21.75 -10.12
C LEU A 353 5.51 22.89 -10.10
N LYS A 354 5.20 23.46 -11.28
CA LYS A 354 4.15 24.48 -11.41
C LYS A 354 2.75 23.94 -11.10
N ASN A 355 2.47 22.69 -11.43
CA ASN A 355 1.19 22.05 -11.07
C ASN A 355 1.07 21.86 -9.55
N GLU A 356 2.15 21.45 -8.88
CA GLU A 356 2.19 21.31 -7.43
C GLU A 356 2.01 22.65 -6.71
N GLU A 357 2.77 23.68 -7.11
CA GLU A 357 2.61 25.04 -6.58
C GLU A 357 1.21 25.59 -6.83
N LYS A 358 0.66 25.37 -8.04
CA LYS A 358 -0.71 25.76 -8.36
C LYS A 358 -1.72 25.03 -7.49
N TRP A 359 -1.54 23.74 -7.25
CA TRP A 359 -2.41 22.97 -6.37
C TRP A 359 -2.37 23.50 -4.94
N ARG A 360 -1.16 23.81 -4.41
CA ARG A 360 -0.99 24.40 -3.07
C ARG A 360 -1.71 25.74 -2.94
N ARG A 361 -1.55 26.63 -3.92
CA ARG A 361 -2.21 27.96 -3.94
C ARG A 361 -3.72 27.90 -4.20
N THR A 362 -4.24 26.81 -4.76
CA THR A 362 -5.67 26.70 -5.06
C THR A 362 -6.46 26.49 -3.77
N GLN A 363 -7.54 27.25 -3.59
CA GLN A 363 -8.47 27.10 -2.48
C GLN A 363 -8.92 25.64 -2.33
N SER A 364 -8.73 25.09 -1.13
CA SER A 364 -8.98 23.68 -0.83
C SER A 364 -10.44 23.29 -1.09
N ILE A 365 -11.39 23.94 -0.39
CA ILE A 365 -12.84 23.71 -0.50
C ILE A 365 -13.57 25.03 -0.71
N SER A 366 -14.68 25.03 -1.46
CA SER A 366 -15.53 26.21 -1.62
C SER A 366 -16.20 26.59 -0.30
N ARG A 367 -16.64 27.85 -0.17
CA ARG A 367 -17.67 28.22 0.83
C ARG A 367 -19.01 27.57 0.47
N ASN A 368 -20.03 27.73 1.32
CA ASN A 368 -21.40 27.37 0.93
C ASN A 368 -21.77 28.06 -0.38
N ILE A 369 -22.39 27.29 -1.28
CA ILE A 369 -22.91 27.81 -2.53
C ILE A 369 -24.33 28.30 -2.25
N THR A 370 -24.57 29.60 -2.43
CA THR A 370 -25.82 30.22 -2.03
C THR A 370 -26.40 31.10 -3.12
N ARG A 371 -27.73 31.15 -3.25
CA ARG A 371 -28.44 32.19 -4.00
C ARG A 371 -29.41 32.95 -3.09
N ARG A 372 -29.80 34.16 -3.49
CA ARG A 372 -30.85 34.93 -2.80
C ARG A 372 -32.18 34.72 -3.50
N VAL A 373 -33.21 34.35 -2.75
CA VAL A 373 -34.59 34.24 -3.23
C VAL A 373 -35.45 35.14 -2.35
N GLY A 374 -35.77 36.34 -2.85
CA GLY A 374 -36.40 37.39 -2.05
C GLY A 374 -35.52 37.80 -0.86
N ASN A 375 -36.05 37.67 0.36
CA ASN A 375 -35.32 37.95 1.60
C ASN A 375 -34.61 36.72 2.20
N ALA A 376 -34.75 35.54 1.60
CA ALA A 376 -34.16 34.30 2.08
C ALA A 376 -32.89 33.94 1.31
N VAL A 377 -31.96 33.23 1.98
CA VAL A 377 -30.77 32.64 1.36
C VAL A 377 -31.01 31.15 1.20
N GLU A 378 -30.93 30.67 -0.03
CA GLU A 378 -30.99 29.25 -0.35
C GLU A 378 -29.57 28.68 -0.43
N TYR A 379 -29.36 27.52 0.18
CA TYR A 379 -28.07 26.83 0.24
C TYR A 379 -28.12 25.58 -0.64
N ALA A 380 -27.13 25.43 -1.52
CA ALA A 380 -26.97 24.19 -2.27
C ALA A 380 -26.25 23.12 -1.43
N PRO A 381 -26.60 21.83 -1.61
CA PRO A 381 -25.98 20.73 -0.88
C PRO A 381 -24.61 20.31 -1.45
N LEU A 382 -24.00 21.13 -2.32
CA LEU A 382 -22.77 20.79 -3.05
C LEU A 382 -21.63 21.73 -2.68
N LEU A 383 -20.43 21.18 -2.57
CA LEU A 383 -19.17 21.93 -2.42
C LEU A 383 -18.20 21.56 -3.54
N ALA A 384 -17.37 22.51 -3.97
CA ALA A 384 -16.30 22.27 -4.94
C ALA A 384 -14.93 22.29 -4.26
N MET A 385 -14.18 21.19 -4.36
CA MET A 385 -12.85 21.09 -3.74
C MET A 385 -11.76 20.60 -4.71
N LYS A 386 -10.50 20.91 -4.41
CA LYS A 386 -9.34 20.32 -5.11
C LYS A 386 -9.13 18.87 -4.65
N THR A 387 -8.41 18.06 -5.42
CA THR A 387 -8.09 16.67 -5.02
C THR A 387 -7.35 16.66 -3.69
N LEU A 388 -7.65 15.68 -2.83
CA LEU A 388 -6.93 15.42 -1.58
C LEU A 388 -5.59 14.71 -1.87
N LYS A 389 -4.71 14.65 -0.87
CA LYS A 389 -3.44 13.88 -0.88
C LYS A 389 -3.23 13.19 0.48
N GLU A 390 -2.78 11.93 0.48
CA GLU A 390 -2.79 11.06 1.68
C GLU A 390 -1.96 11.56 2.88
N GLY A 391 -0.95 12.39 2.65
CA GLY A 391 -0.07 12.93 3.71
C GLY A 391 0.01 14.45 3.77
N ASP A 392 -0.92 15.17 3.14
CA ASP A 392 -0.90 16.64 3.16
C ASP A 392 -1.47 17.17 4.49
N CYS A 393 -0.72 18.08 5.13
CA CYS A 393 -1.10 18.64 6.43
C CYS A 393 -2.32 19.56 6.37
N ASP A 394 -2.69 20.05 5.19
CA ASP A 394 -3.78 21.03 5.01
C ASP A 394 -5.01 20.44 4.30
N HIS A 395 -4.83 19.45 3.42
CA HIS A 395 -5.89 18.92 2.54
C HIS A 395 -5.72 17.42 2.24
N SER A 396 -5.75 16.61 3.30
CA SER A 396 -5.84 15.14 3.31
C SER A 396 -7.23 14.65 3.75
N PRO A 397 -7.58 13.36 3.55
CA PRO A 397 -8.87 12.81 3.99
C PRO A 397 -9.15 13.03 5.47
N GLN A 398 -8.17 12.79 6.33
CA GLN A 398 -8.28 12.93 7.79
C GLN A 398 -8.49 14.39 8.18
N VAL A 399 -7.71 15.31 7.60
CA VAL A 399 -7.85 16.76 7.85
C VAL A 399 -9.20 17.27 7.38
N LEU A 400 -9.67 16.81 6.20
CA LEU A 400 -10.98 17.18 5.69
C LEU A 400 -12.10 16.69 6.62
N GLU A 401 -12.05 15.44 7.06
CA GLU A 401 -13.06 14.87 7.94
C GLU A 401 -13.05 15.54 9.32
N ALA A 402 -11.88 15.73 9.93
CA ALA A 402 -11.73 16.44 11.21
C ALA A 402 -12.32 17.86 11.14
N ARG A 403 -12.17 18.56 10.02
CA ARG A 403 -12.73 19.91 9.83
C ARG A 403 -14.25 19.98 9.95
N PHE A 404 -14.97 18.93 9.55
CA PHE A 404 -16.44 18.90 9.61
C PHE A 404 -16.98 18.24 10.88
N TYR A 405 -16.20 17.39 11.54
CA TYR A 405 -16.69 16.54 12.63
C TYR A 405 -16.04 16.78 14.00
N GLU A 406 -14.82 17.33 14.04
CA GLU A 406 -14.06 17.57 15.28
C GLU A 406 -13.95 19.06 15.58
N GLU A 407 -13.83 19.91 14.54
CA GLU A 407 -13.71 21.37 14.68
C GLU A 407 -14.81 22.15 13.92
N PRO A 408 -16.11 21.89 14.14
CA PRO A 408 -17.18 22.51 13.35
C PRO A 408 -17.22 24.05 13.47
N ASN A 409 -16.75 24.60 14.59
CA ASN A 409 -16.74 26.05 14.84
C ASN A 409 -15.62 26.81 14.10
N THR A 410 -14.66 26.11 13.46
CA THR A 410 -13.59 26.73 12.66
C THR A 410 -13.82 26.56 11.15
N ALA A 411 -14.83 25.78 10.76
CA ALA A 411 -15.15 25.51 9.37
C ALA A 411 -15.85 26.73 8.72
N PRO A 412 -15.38 27.21 7.55
CA PRO A 412 -16.02 28.31 6.83
C PRO A 412 -17.29 27.88 6.07
N VAL A 413 -17.88 26.73 6.43
CA VAL A 413 -18.97 26.07 5.72
C VAL A 413 -20.01 25.54 6.72
N GLU A 414 -21.26 25.94 6.57
CA GLU A 414 -22.40 25.46 7.35
C GLU A 414 -22.96 24.16 6.75
N GLY A 415 -23.08 23.11 7.57
CA GLY A 415 -23.63 21.80 7.19
C GLY A 415 -22.69 20.63 7.47
N VAL A 416 -23.14 19.40 7.21
CA VAL A 416 -22.40 18.18 7.53
C VAL A 416 -21.92 17.50 6.25
N LEU A 417 -20.61 17.31 6.09
CA LEU A 417 -20.06 16.62 4.93
C LEU A 417 -20.34 15.12 5.02
N VAL A 418 -21.22 14.60 4.16
CA VAL A 418 -21.61 13.17 4.16
C VAL A 418 -20.89 12.37 3.08
N ALA A 419 -20.47 13.01 1.99
CA ALA A 419 -19.83 12.31 0.88
C ALA A 419 -18.84 13.15 0.08
N VAL A 420 -17.94 12.47 -0.61
CA VAL A 420 -16.98 13.02 -1.58
C VAL A 420 -17.17 12.32 -2.93
N ILE A 421 -17.42 13.10 -3.98
CA ILE A 421 -17.49 12.62 -5.36
C ILE A 421 -16.21 12.99 -6.11
N ASP A 422 -15.45 11.99 -6.51
CA ASP A 422 -14.28 12.14 -7.36
C ASP A 422 -14.67 12.00 -8.84
N ILE A 423 -14.63 13.11 -9.57
CA ILE A 423 -14.93 13.14 -11.02
C ILE A 423 -13.70 13.00 -11.91
N SER A 424 -12.51 12.79 -11.34
CA SER A 424 -11.29 12.55 -12.12
C SER A 424 -11.29 11.18 -12.81
N SER A 425 -10.56 11.05 -13.91
CA SER A 425 -10.35 9.76 -14.60
C SER A 425 -9.36 8.87 -13.86
N ASP A 426 -8.36 9.48 -13.25
CA ASP A 426 -7.20 8.80 -12.69
C ASP A 426 -7.52 8.22 -11.32
N VAL A 427 -6.72 7.27 -10.85
CA VAL A 427 -6.84 6.76 -9.47
C VAL A 427 -6.54 7.91 -8.49
N PRO A 428 -7.33 8.11 -7.42
CA PRO A 428 -7.07 9.17 -6.45
C PRO A 428 -5.68 9.01 -5.82
N VAL A 429 -5.02 10.13 -5.57
CA VAL A 429 -3.70 10.19 -4.90
C VAL A 429 -3.81 10.14 -3.37
N TYR A 430 -4.93 9.62 -2.90
CA TYR A 430 -5.30 9.42 -1.50
C TYR A 430 -6.17 8.17 -1.43
N ASN A 431 -6.26 7.56 -0.25
CA ASN A 431 -7.02 6.36 0.01
C ASN A 431 -8.46 6.75 0.42
N PRO A 432 -9.47 6.43 -0.40
CA PRO A 432 -10.87 6.64 -0.03
C PRO A 432 -11.30 5.98 1.28
N SER A 433 -10.64 4.89 1.66
CA SER A 433 -10.95 4.14 2.88
C SER A 433 -10.45 4.82 4.15
N SER A 434 -9.69 5.92 4.01
CA SER A 434 -9.22 6.72 5.13
C SER A 434 -10.32 7.59 5.75
N PHE A 435 -11.43 7.80 5.03
CA PHE A 435 -12.63 8.38 5.61
C PHE A 435 -13.37 7.37 6.49
N GLN A 436 -13.75 7.78 7.70
CA GLN A 436 -14.55 6.98 8.62
C GLN A 436 -16.03 7.32 8.56
N ARG A 437 -16.37 8.58 8.29
CA ARG A 437 -17.73 9.14 8.31
C ARG A 437 -18.18 9.63 6.94
N VAL A 438 -17.24 10.02 6.09
CA VAL A 438 -17.51 10.55 4.74
C VAL A 438 -17.48 9.42 3.70
N LYS A 439 -18.57 9.24 2.94
CA LYS A 439 -18.63 8.24 1.86
C LYS A 439 -17.90 8.73 0.61
N TYR A 440 -16.93 7.97 0.11
CA TYR A 440 -16.30 8.26 -1.18
C TYR A 440 -17.03 7.58 -2.35
N VAL A 441 -17.24 8.32 -3.44
CA VAL A 441 -17.83 7.82 -4.68
C VAL A 441 -17.01 8.27 -5.89
N LYS A 442 -16.64 7.34 -6.77
CA LYS A 442 -15.95 7.61 -8.03
C LYS A 442 -16.98 7.81 -9.16
N CYS A 443 -16.95 8.97 -9.82
CA CYS A 443 -17.80 9.30 -10.98
C CYS A 443 -16.94 9.85 -12.14
N PRO A 444 -16.14 9.01 -12.81
CA PRO A 444 -15.04 9.48 -13.65
C PRO A 444 -15.54 10.24 -14.89
N THR A 445 -14.84 11.34 -15.20
CA THR A 445 -15.04 12.16 -16.40
C THR A 445 -13.73 12.35 -17.16
N VAL A 446 -13.82 12.64 -18.46
CA VAL A 446 -12.64 12.86 -19.31
C VAL A 446 -11.94 14.17 -18.93
N SER A 447 -10.61 14.12 -18.84
CA SER A 447 -9.79 15.29 -18.48
C SER A 447 -9.86 16.39 -19.51
N LYS A 448 -10.01 17.64 -19.04
CA LYS A 448 -10.09 18.88 -19.85
C LYS A 448 -11.24 18.98 -20.86
N VAL A 449 -12.13 17.99 -20.90
CA VAL A 449 -13.30 17.97 -21.78
C VAL A 449 -14.56 18.23 -20.96
N VAL A 450 -15.56 18.88 -21.58
CA VAL A 450 -16.88 19.09 -20.97
C VAL A 450 -17.59 17.73 -20.80
N PRO A 451 -18.05 17.38 -19.59
CA PRO A 451 -18.86 16.17 -19.38
C PRO A 451 -20.12 16.15 -20.25
N ASP A 452 -20.32 15.04 -20.96
CA ASP A 452 -21.49 14.84 -21.81
C ASP A 452 -22.79 14.66 -20.99
N ARG A 453 -23.95 14.59 -21.69
CA ARG A 453 -25.25 14.43 -21.04
C ARG A 453 -25.36 13.12 -20.25
N ALA A 454 -24.70 12.04 -20.69
CA ALA A 454 -24.73 10.76 -20.00
C ALA A 454 -23.93 10.82 -18.68
N ALA A 455 -22.77 11.46 -18.69
CA ALA A 455 -21.95 11.69 -17.52
C ALA A 455 -22.66 12.58 -16.49
N ILE A 456 -23.33 13.65 -16.94
CA ILE A 456 -24.10 14.52 -16.04
C ILE A 456 -25.30 13.80 -15.44
N ARG A 457 -26.05 13.00 -16.21
CA ARG A 457 -27.14 12.19 -15.64
C ARG A 457 -26.65 11.22 -14.57
N ARG A 458 -25.50 10.55 -14.79
CA ARG A 458 -24.89 9.68 -13.78
C ARG A 458 -24.48 10.46 -12.54
N PHE A 459 -23.84 11.62 -12.72
CA PHE A 459 -23.44 12.49 -11.63
C PHE A 459 -24.65 12.94 -10.80
N ILE A 460 -25.71 13.44 -11.44
CA ILE A 460 -26.94 13.88 -10.78
C ILE A 460 -27.59 12.72 -10.01
N ALA A 461 -27.71 11.54 -10.63
CA ALA A 461 -28.27 10.36 -9.96
C ALA A 461 -27.48 9.95 -8.71
N ILE A 462 -26.14 10.05 -8.74
CA ILE A 462 -25.29 9.79 -7.58
C ILE A 462 -25.54 10.83 -6.48
N VAL A 463 -25.67 12.11 -6.83
CA VAL A 463 -25.95 13.16 -5.85
C VAL A 463 -27.32 12.93 -5.20
N ASP A 464 -28.35 12.62 -6.00
CA ASP A 464 -29.70 12.34 -5.49
C ASP A 464 -29.70 11.14 -4.52
N ASP A 465 -29.06 10.02 -4.88
CA ASP A 465 -28.92 8.83 -4.02
C ASP A 465 -28.22 9.13 -2.68
N LEU A 466 -27.15 9.93 -2.73
CA LEU A 466 -26.41 10.30 -1.53
C LEU A 466 -27.21 11.20 -0.59
N LEU A 467 -27.99 12.14 -1.14
CA LEU A 467 -28.86 13.01 -0.35
C LEU A 467 -30.04 12.25 0.24
N GLU A 468 -30.65 11.34 -0.53
CA GLU A 468 -31.74 10.48 -0.06
C GLU A 468 -31.28 9.55 1.08
N THR A 469 -30.11 8.93 0.91
CA THR A 469 -29.49 8.05 1.92
C THR A 469 -29.09 8.81 3.20
N SER A 470 -28.89 10.12 3.11
CA SER A 470 -28.46 10.98 4.24
C SER A 470 -29.59 11.89 4.74
N SER A 471 -30.85 11.49 4.53
CA SER A 471 -32.04 12.28 4.87
C SER A 471 -32.25 12.49 6.38
N ASP A 472 -31.59 11.70 7.22
CA ASP A 472 -31.54 11.82 8.68
C ASP A 472 -30.52 12.87 9.17
N VAL A 473 -29.61 13.30 8.29
CA VAL A 473 -28.58 14.31 8.59
C VAL A 473 -29.14 15.71 8.31
N ASN A 474 -29.03 16.62 9.27
CA ASN A 474 -29.42 18.01 9.05
C ASN A 474 -28.39 18.72 8.15
N ALA A 475 -28.85 19.35 7.06
CA ALA A 475 -28.05 20.04 6.05
C ALA A 475 -26.86 19.20 5.52
N PRO A 476 -27.12 18.07 4.83
CA PRO A 476 -26.08 17.21 4.29
C PRO A 476 -25.38 17.88 3.10
N LEU A 477 -24.06 17.80 3.08
CA LEU A 477 -23.18 18.36 2.06
C LEU A 477 -22.40 17.27 1.35
N ILE A 478 -22.23 17.45 0.03
CA ILE A 478 -21.43 16.56 -0.82
C ILE A 478 -20.33 17.38 -1.49
N ALA A 479 -19.08 17.00 -1.23
CA ALA A 479 -17.92 17.65 -1.86
C ALA A 479 -17.56 16.97 -3.18
N VAL A 480 -17.44 17.75 -4.25
CA VAL A 480 -17.09 17.27 -5.59
C VAL A 480 -15.70 17.75 -5.94
N HIS A 481 -14.85 16.87 -6.48
CA HIS A 481 -13.51 17.27 -6.91
C HIS A 481 -13.07 16.63 -8.23
N CYS A 482 -12.21 17.37 -8.92
CA CYS A 482 -11.28 16.82 -9.89
C CYS A 482 -9.87 17.09 -9.36
N HIS A 483 -8.92 17.49 -10.21
CA HIS A 483 -7.58 17.86 -9.76
C HIS A 483 -7.57 19.20 -8.99
N TYR A 484 -8.07 20.29 -9.57
CA TYR A 484 -8.08 21.63 -8.94
C TYR A 484 -9.45 22.05 -8.38
N GLY A 485 -10.50 21.25 -8.59
CA GLY A 485 -11.85 21.61 -8.13
C GLY A 485 -12.49 22.78 -8.85
N GLN A 486 -12.04 23.07 -10.07
CA GLN A 486 -12.53 24.16 -10.92
C GLN A 486 -12.91 23.62 -12.30
N ASN A 487 -13.55 24.45 -13.13
CA ASN A 487 -14.00 24.10 -14.49
C ASN A 487 -14.93 22.88 -14.47
N ARG A 488 -14.43 21.67 -14.75
CA ARG A 488 -15.21 20.42 -14.75
C ARG A 488 -16.03 20.21 -13.48
N THR A 489 -15.41 20.42 -12.31
CA THR A 489 -16.09 20.25 -11.02
C THR A 489 -17.27 21.20 -10.89
N ILE A 490 -17.02 22.49 -11.15
CA ILE A 490 -18.04 23.53 -11.05
C ILE A 490 -19.12 23.32 -12.12
N PHE A 491 -18.74 22.95 -13.34
CA PHE A 491 -19.67 22.63 -14.42
C PHE A 491 -20.64 21.50 -14.03
N CYS A 492 -20.15 20.40 -13.46
CA CYS A 492 -21.02 19.32 -12.97
C CYS A 492 -21.97 19.83 -11.88
N CYS A 493 -21.46 20.63 -10.94
CA CYS A 493 -22.28 21.20 -9.88
C CYS A 493 -23.35 22.14 -10.44
N CYS A 494 -23.00 23.07 -11.33
CA CYS A 494 -23.94 23.96 -12.02
C CYS A 494 -25.04 23.17 -12.74
N CYS A 495 -24.70 22.09 -13.45
CA CYS A 495 -25.71 21.22 -14.07
C CYS A 495 -26.70 20.67 -13.05
N TYR A 496 -26.24 20.26 -11.86
CA TYR A 496 -27.13 19.81 -10.79
C TYR A 496 -28.02 20.95 -10.26
N LEU A 497 -27.45 22.12 -9.98
CA LEU A 497 -28.22 23.27 -9.48
C LEU A 497 -29.33 23.69 -10.45
N ILE A 498 -29.03 23.70 -11.76
CA ILE A 498 -29.99 24.02 -12.81
C ILE A 498 -31.04 22.91 -12.94
N GLU A 499 -30.62 21.64 -13.04
CA GLU A 499 -31.55 20.53 -13.32
C GLU A 499 -32.40 20.08 -12.13
N ARG A 500 -31.95 20.33 -10.88
CA ARG A 500 -32.63 19.85 -9.66
C ARG A 500 -33.15 20.96 -8.78
N LEU A 501 -32.44 22.08 -8.66
CA LEU A 501 -32.81 23.17 -7.76
C LEU A 501 -33.44 24.37 -8.49
N GLY A 502 -33.52 24.32 -9.83
CA GLY A 502 -34.11 25.37 -10.65
C GLY A 502 -33.33 26.68 -10.57
N TRP A 503 -32.01 26.61 -10.44
CA TRP A 503 -31.14 27.79 -10.52
C TRP A 503 -30.98 28.21 -11.98
N THR A 504 -30.92 29.52 -12.23
CA THR A 504 -30.55 30.00 -13.57
C THR A 504 -29.06 29.74 -13.83
N ILE A 505 -28.66 29.81 -15.10
CA ILE A 505 -27.26 29.62 -15.49
C ILE A 505 -26.38 30.67 -14.80
N GLU A 506 -26.82 31.93 -14.78
CA GLU A 506 -26.15 33.07 -14.15
C GLU A 506 -26.01 32.86 -12.65
N GLU A 507 -27.11 32.51 -11.96
CA GLU A 507 -27.10 32.25 -10.51
C GLU A 507 -26.08 31.17 -10.14
N ALA A 508 -26.06 30.07 -10.89
CA ALA A 508 -25.14 28.96 -10.64
C ALA A 508 -23.67 29.37 -10.87
N ILE A 509 -23.38 30.11 -11.95
CA ILE A 509 -22.01 30.55 -12.26
C ILE A 509 -21.52 31.57 -11.22
N GLU A 510 -22.35 32.57 -10.89
CA GLU A 510 -22.00 33.64 -9.94
C GLU A 510 -21.77 33.09 -8.53
N ALA A 511 -22.63 32.18 -8.06
CA ALA A 511 -22.48 31.58 -6.74
C ALA A 511 -21.13 30.84 -6.60
N PHE A 512 -20.68 30.13 -7.65
CA PHE A 512 -19.37 29.49 -7.64
C PHE A 512 -18.21 30.46 -7.84
N ALA A 513 -18.40 31.56 -8.57
CA ALA A 513 -17.40 32.62 -8.69
C ALA A 513 -17.09 33.26 -7.33
N VAL A 514 -18.11 33.43 -6.47
CA VAL A 514 -17.97 33.95 -5.11
C VAL A 514 -17.42 32.88 -4.15
N ALA A 515 -18.00 31.68 -4.15
CA ALA A 515 -17.66 30.66 -3.17
C ALA A 515 -16.31 29.95 -3.45
N LYS A 516 -15.88 29.89 -4.72
CA LYS A 516 -14.59 29.35 -5.13
C LYS A 516 -13.93 30.18 -6.24
N PRO A 517 -13.39 31.38 -5.92
CA PRO A 517 -12.86 32.29 -6.93
C PRO A 517 -11.77 31.66 -7.82
N PRO A 518 -11.74 32.01 -9.12
CA PRO A 518 -12.66 32.88 -9.85
C PRO A 518 -13.89 32.15 -10.43
N GLY A 519 -14.22 30.94 -9.96
CA GLY A 519 -15.25 30.09 -10.56
C GLY A 519 -14.74 29.29 -11.76
N ILE A 520 -15.55 29.18 -12.81
CA ILE A 520 -15.16 28.56 -14.09
C ILE A 520 -14.17 29.47 -14.81
N LYS A 521 -12.97 28.96 -15.07
CA LYS A 521 -11.87 29.70 -15.73
C LYS A 521 -11.90 29.60 -17.24
N HIS A 522 -12.40 28.49 -17.77
CA HIS A 522 -12.35 28.20 -19.19
C HIS A 522 -13.71 28.46 -19.85
N PRO A 523 -13.80 29.40 -20.81
CA PRO A 523 -15.06 29.83 -21.41
C PRO A 523 -15.90 28.70 -21.99
N HIS A 524 -15.28 27.71 -22.63
CA HIS A 524 -15.99 26.57 -23.22
C HIS A 524 -16.82 25.73 -22.22
N PHE A 525 -16.53 25.79 -20.91
CA PHE A 525 -17.41 25.19 -19.90
C PHE A 525 -18.64 26.06 -19.62
N ILE A 526 -18.51 27.38 -19.67
CA ILE A 526 -19.62 28.33 -19.55
C ILE A 526 -20.51 28.21 -20.79
N ASP A 527 -19.91 28.28 -21.98
CA ASP A 527 -20.62 28.15 -23.26
C ASP A 527 -21.43 26.85 -23.31
N ALA A 528 -20.87 25.76 -22.77
CA ALA A 528 -21.56 24.47 -22.72
C ALA A 528 -22.75 24.42 -21.74
N LEU A 529 -22.80 25.28 -20.72
CA LEU A 529 -23.99 25.43 -19.88
C LEU A 529 -25.10 26.14 -20.68
N TYR A 530 -24.76 27.26 -21.34
CA TYR A 530 -25.66 28.02 -22.21
C TYR A 530 -26.22 27.14 -23.35
N VAL A 531 -25.36 26.47 -24.12
CA VAL A 531 -25.80 25.53 -25.17
C VAL A 531 -26.72 24.42 -24.65
N ARG A 532 -26.62 24.07 -23.36
CA ARG A 532 -27.40 22.99 -22.78
C ARG A 532 -28.74 23.45 -22.20
N TYR A 533 -28.81 24.66 -21.66
CA TYR A 533 -29.92 25.09 -20.80
C TYR A 533 -30.54 26.45 -21.18
N GLU A 534 -30.06 27.17 -22.20
CA GLU A 534 -30.60 28.49 -22.59
C GLU A 534 -32.11 28.45 -22.92
N ASP A 535 -32.57 27.38 -23.57
CA ASP A 535 -33.97 27.23 -23.99
C ASP A 535 -34.90 26.68 -22.87
N ARG A 536 -34.46 26.68 -21.62
CA ARG A 536 -35.10 25.92 -20.53
C ARG A 536 -35.81 26.75 -19.47
#